data_AF-A0A954H5L4-F1
#
_entry.id   AF-A0A954H5L4-F1
#
_cell.length_a   1.000
_cell.length_b   1.000
_cell.length_c   1.000
_cell.angle_alpha   90.00
_cell.angle_beta   90.00
_cell.angle_gamma   90.00
#
_symmetry.space_group_name_H-M   'P 1'
#
loop_
_entity.id
_entity.type
_entity.pdbx_description
1 polymer ?
#
loop_
_entity_poly.entity_id
_entity_poly.type
_entity_poly.pdbx_seq_one_letter_code
_entity_poly.pdbx_strand_id
1 'polypeptide(L)'
;IEDERDQLVVVLAGYPARMQQLLKSNPGLSSRFQRTILFPDYSAEELLHIFHQLCRQHHYVVTPDADKKLSNGFHAMCSTRDDQFGNARTVRNLFERTIRSLANRVILITPITRQLLITIESDDIQF
;
A
#
# COMPACT_ATOMS: atom_id res chain seq x y z
N ILE A 1 -24.42 -19.50 -14.66
CA ILE A 1 -23.08 -19.20 -15.26
C ILE A 1 -22.99 -19.78 -16.65
N GLU A 2 -23.27 -21.08 -16.83
CA GLU A 2 -23.09 -21.73 -18.13
C GLU A 2 -24.15 -21.35 -19.18
N ASP A 3 -25.35 -21.00 -18.72
CA ASP A 3 -26.47 -20.58 -19.58
C ASP A 3 -26.40 -19.11 -20.04
N GLU A 4 -25.50 -18.31 -19.45
CA GLU A 4 -25.40 -16.86 -19.73
C GLU A 4 -23.96 -16.42 -20.06
N ARG A 5 -23.14 -17.30 -20.67
CA ARG A 5 -21.71 -17.02 -20.93
C ARG A 5 -21.46 -15.76 -21.77
N ASP A 6 -22.41 -15.37 -22.62
CA ASP A 6 -22.29 -14.20 -23.50
C ASP A 6 -22.74 -12.89 -22.82
N GLN A 7 -23.31 -12.97 -21.61
CA GLN A 7 -23.92 -11.82 -20.91
C GLN A 7 -23.32 -11.57 -19.51
N LEU A 8 -22.56 -12.53 -18.95
CA LEU A 8 -22.03 -12.46 -17.59
C LEU A 8 -20.53 -12.75 -17.52
N VAL A 9 -19.78 -11.81 -16.92
CA VAL A 9 -18.38 -12.02 -16.51
C VAL A 9 -18.30 -12.15 -15.00
N VAL A 10 -17.66 -13.21 -14.52
CA VAL A 10 -17.42 -13.45 -13.08
C VAL A 10 -15.93 -13.34 -12.80
N VAL A 11 -15.55 -12.46 -11.85
CA VAL A 11 -14.17 -12.31 -11.37
C VAL A 11 -14.12 -12.72 -9.91
N LEU A 12 -13.28 -13.70 -9.58
CA LEU A 12 -12.95 -14.05 -8.21
C LEU A 12 -11.62 -13.40 -7.82
N ALA A 13 -11.56 -12.83 -6.63
CA ALA A 13 -10.36 -12.20 -6.09
C ALA A 13 -10.15 -12.62 -4.63
N GLY A 14 -8.91 -12.93 -4.28
CA GLY A 14 -8.53 -13.36 -2.94
C GLY A 14 -7.09 -13.86 -2.88
N TYR A 15 -6.65 -14.22 -1.68
CA TYR A 15 -5.30 -14.72 -1.46
C TYR A 15 -5.04 -16.04 -2.21
N PRO A 16 -3.84 -16.23 -2.81
CA PRO A 16 -3.56 -17.38 -3.67
C PRO A 16 -3.89 -18.74 -3.04
N ALA A 17 -3.49 -18.97 -1.79
CA ALA A 17 -3.75 -20.23 -1.09
C ALA A 17 -5.25 -20.50 -0.89
N ARG A 18 -6.02 -19.46 -0.49
CA ARG A 18 -7.48 -19.57 -0.31
C ARG A 18 -8.20 -19.78 -1.65
N MET A 19 -7.74 -19.12 -2.71
CA MET A 19 -8.27 -19.30 -4.07
C MET A 19 -7.99 -20.71 -4.60
N GLN A 20 -6.81 -21.26 -4.35
CA GLN A 20 -6.51 -22.65 -4.71
C GLN A 20 -7.40 -23.65 -3.95
N GLN A 21 -7.64 -23.43 -2.66
CA GLN A 21 -8.56 -24.27 -1.87
C GLN A 21 -9.99 -24.18 -2.41
N LEU A 22 -10.47 -22.97 -2.72
CA LEU A 22 -11.79 -22.74 -3.30
C LEU A 22 -11.95 -23.47 -4.63
N LEU A 23 -10.99 -23.35 -5.55
CA LEU A 23 -11.05 -24.00 -6.87
C LEU A 23 -11.02 -25.54 -6.76
N LYS A 24 -10.27 -26.08 -5.79
CA LYS A 24 -10.19 -27.53 -5.53
C LYS A 24 -11.44 -28.10 -4.86
N SER A 25 -12.26 -27.26 -4.22
CA SER A 25 -13.48 -27.72 -3.53
C SER A 25 -14.54 -28.29 -4.48
N ASN A 26 -14.52 -27.89 -5.76
CA ASN A 26 -15.43 -28.40 -6.78
C ASN A 26 -14.72 -28.46 -8.15
N PRO A 27 -14.54 -29.65 -8.76
CA PRO A 27 -13.92 -29.80 -10.08
C PRO A 27 -14.57 -28.94 -11.17
N GLY A 28 -15.88 -28.71 -11.07
CA GLY A 28 -16.63 -27.85 -11.99
C GLY A 28 -16.19 -26.38 -11.92
N LEU A 29 -15.79 -25.87 -10.75
CA LEU A 29 -15.25 -24.51 -10.61
C LEU A 29 -13.90 -24.38 -11.30
N SER A 30 -12.98 -25.32 -11.07
CA SER A 30 -11.66 -25.32 -11.70
C SER A 30 -11.74 -25.25 -13.23
N SER A 31 -12.69 -25.96 -13.85
CA SER A 31 -12.86 -25.94 -15.32
C SER A 31 -13.39 -24.60 -15.87
N ARG A 32 -14.06 -23.79 -15.04
CA ARG A 32 -14.73 -22.54 -15.41
C ARG A 32 -13.84 -21.31 -15.23
N PHE A 33 -12.82 -21.39 -14.38
CA PHE A 33 -11.84 -20.32 -14.14
C PHE A 33 -10.51 -20.67 -14.80
N GLN A 34 -10.46 -20.58 -16.13
CA GLN A 34 -9.30 -20.96 -16.93
C GLN A 34 -8.17 -19.90 -16.93
N ARG A 35 -8.50 -18.66 -16.57
CA ARG A 35 -7.54 -17.54 -16.52
C ARG A 35 -7.28 -17.16 -15.08
N THR A 36 -6.02 -17.15 -14.71
CA THR A 36 -5.54 -16.68 -13.41
C THR A 36 -4.58 -15.52 -13.64
N ILE A 37 -4.84 -14.40 -12.98
CA ILE A 37 -3.93 -13.25 -12.94
C ILE A 37 -3.40 -13.17 -11.52
N LEU A 38 -2.08 -13.30 -11.37
CA LEU A 38 -1.40 -13.14 -10.09
C LEU A 38 -0.93 -11.69 -9.98
N PHE A 39 -1.33 -11.03 -8.88
CA PHE A 39 -0.81 -9.73 -8.51
C PHE A 39 0.26 -9.97 -7.44
N PRO A 40 1.56 -9.85 -7.77
CA PRO A 40 2.61 -9.94 -6.78
C PRO A 40 2.52 -8.76 -5.82
N ASP A 41 2.99 -8.98 -4.60
CA ASP A 41 3.20 -7.90 -3.64
C ASP A 41 4.27 -6.92 -4.15
N TYR A 42 4.14 -5.66 -3.74
CA TYR A 42 5.11 -4.63 -4.10
C TYR A 42 6.46 -4.85 -3.41
N SER A 43 7.55 -4.51 -4.10
CA SER A 43 8.89 -4.40 -3.50
C SER A 43 8.98 -3.20 -2.55
N ALA A 44 10.01 -3.15 -1.71
CA ALA A 44 10.22 -2.01 -0.82
C ALA A 44 10.37 -0.68 -1.59
N GLU A 45 11.02 -0.72 -2.75
CA GLU A 45 11.21 0.39 -3.66
C GLU A 45 9.88 0.85 -4.28
N GLU A 46 9.00 -0.10 -4.64
CA GLU A 46 7.67 0.20 -5.14
C GLU A 46 6.78 0.80 -4.04
N LEU A 47 6.85 0.31 -2.81
CA LEU A 47 6.15 0.92 -1.66
C LEU A 47 6.63 2.35 -1.39
N LEU A 48 7.96 2.58 -1.45
CA LEU A 48 8.55 3.91 -1.34
C LEU A 48 8.07 4.83 -2.48
N HIS A 49 8.01 4.31 -3.71
CA HIS A 49 7.49 5.04 -4.85
C HIS A 49 6.03 5.46 -4.65
N ILE A 50 5.18 4.55 -4.15
CA ILE A 50 3.78 4.85 -3.82
C ILE A 50 3.69 5.96 -2.77
N PHE A 51 4.54 5.92 -1.73
CA PHE A 51 4.58 6.97 -0.71
C PHE A 51 4.93 8.33 -1.33
N HIS A 52 5.95 8.38 -2.18
CA HIS A 52 6.32 9.61 -2.89
C HIS A 52 5.24 10.10 -3.83
N GLN A 53 4.49 9.20 -4.48
CA GLN A 53 3.36 9.58 -5.30
C GLN A 53 2.26 10.25 -4.46
N LEU A 54 1.95 9.72 -3.27
CA LEU A 54 1.01 10.35 -2.33
C LEU A 54 1.51 11.73 -1.89
N CYS A 55 2.79 11.86 -1.52
CA CYS A 55 3.37 13.16 -1.18
C CYS A 55 3.22 14.17 -2.33
N ARG A 56 3.54 13.77 -3.56
CA ARG A 56 3.40 14.65 -4.75
C ARG A 56 1.95 15.05 -5.00
N GLN A 57 1.02 14.11 -4.93
CA GLN A 57 -0.42 14.36 -5.11
C GLN A 57 -0.97 15.35 -4.09
N HIS A 58 -0.45 15.32 -2.86
CA HIS A 58 -0.88 16.19 -1.76
C HIS A 58 0.07 17.38 -1.50
N HIS A 59 1.05 17.61 -2.38
CA HIS A 59 2.02 18.72 -2.31
C HIS A 59 2.95 18.74 -1.08
N TYR A 60 3.25 17.57 -0.51
CA TYR A 60 4.26 17.41 0.54
C TYR A 60 5.65 17.17 -0.05
N VAL A 61 6.66 17.62 0.69
CA VAL A 61 8.08 17.41 0.42
C VAL A 61 8.67 16.58 1.55
N VAL A 62 9.48 15.58 1.22
CA VAL A 62 10.13 14.70 2.19
C VAL A 62 11.59 15.11 2.32
N THR A 63 12.10 15.25 3.54
CA THR A 63 13.53 15.54 3.75
C THR A 63 14.41 14.33 3.44
N PRO A 64 15.71 14.51 3.12
CA PRO A 64 16.60 13.39 2.83
C PRO A 64 16.68 12.34 3.95
N ASP A 65 16.60 12.75 5.21
CA ASP A 65 16.66 11.80 6.33
C ASP A 65 15.31 11.09 6.55
N ALA A 66 14.20 11.77 6.27
CA ALA A 66 12.88 11.14 6.23
C ALA A 66 12.79 10.09 5.11
N ASP A 67 13.35 10.39 3.94
CA ASP A 67 13.43 9.47 2.79
C ASP A 67 14.24 8.21 3.13
N LYS A 68 15.42 8.37 3.74
CA LYS A 68 16.22 7.24 4.25
C LYS A 68 15.45 6.39 5.27
N LYS A 69 14.74 7.04 6.21
CA LYS A 69 13.93 6.33 7.21
C LYS A 69 12.79 5.55 6.55
N LEU A 70 12.14 6.13 5.53
CA LEU A 70 11.11 5.44 4.76
C LEU A 70 11.66 4.21 4.04
N SER A 71 12.78 4.37 3.34
CA SER A 71 13.45 3.28 2.63
C SER A 71 13.78 2.11 3.57
N ASN A 72 14.47 2.40 4.68
CA ASN A 72 14.83 1.39 5.67
C ASN A 72 13.60 0.71 6.29
N GLY A 73 12.56 1.48 6.60
CA GLY A 73 11.34 0.93 7.18
C GLY A 73 10.57 0.04 6.20
N PHE A 74 10.43 0.43 4.94
CA PHE A 74 9.80 -0.45 3.93
C PHE A 74 10.61 -1.72 3.69
N HIS A 75 11.95 -1.67 3.70
CA HIS A 75 12.76 -2.88 3.66
C HIS A 75 12.52 -3.80 4.86
N ALA A 76 12.43 -3.25 6.08
CA ALA A 76 12.14 -4.01 7.29
C ALA A 76 10.72 -4.62 7.29
N MET A 77 9.74 -3.90 6.74
CA MET A 77 8.38 -4.41 6.58
C MET A 77 8.31 -5.55 5.56
N CYS A 78 9.01 -5.43 4.44
CA CYS A 78 9.07 -6.47 3.43
C CYS A 78 9.80 -7.72 3.92
N SER A 79 10.82 -7.59 4.80
CA SER A 79 11.54 -8.74 5.36
C SER A 79 10.74 -9.53 6.41
N THR A 80 9.73 -8.90 7.01
CA THR A 80 8.84 -9.49 8.03
C THR A 80 7.43 -9.75 7.50
N ARG A 81 7.22 -9.63 6.20
CA ARG A 81 5.94 -9.79 5.52
C ARG A 81 5.33 -11.16 5.75
N ASP A 82 4.04 -11.18 6.10
CA ASP A 82 3.19 -12.36 6.08
C ASP A 82 2.18 -12.31 4.91
N ASP A 83 1.37 -13.36 4.79
CA ASP A 83 0.33 -13.47 3.76
C ASP A 83 -0.77 -12.40 3.86
N GLN A 84 -0.79 -11.59 4.93
CA GLN A 84 -1.80 -10.56 5.18
C GLN A 84 -1.27 -9.14 4.94
N PHE A 85 -0.05 -9.00 4.43
CA PHE A 85 0.56 -7.69 4.21
C PHE A 85 -0.28 -6.80 3.27
N GLY A 86 -0.65 -5.62 3.77
CA GLY A 86 -1.61 -4.73 3.12
C GLY A 86 -1.11 -4.00 1.87
N ASN A 87 0.14 -4.18 1.45
CA ASN A 87 0.72 -3.51 0.26
C ASN A 87 0.46 -1.99 0.25
N ALA A 88 -0.08 -1.45 -0.84
CA ALA A 88 -0.41 -0.03 -0.99
C ALA A 88 -1.33 0.51 0.12
N ARG A 89 -2.18 -0.33 0.73
CA ARG A 89 -3.00 0.07 1.88
C ARG A 89 -2.11 0.43 3.08
N THR A 90 -1.06 -0.34 3.30
CA THR A 90 -0.09 -0.08 4.38
C THR A 90 0.61 1.26 4.16
N VAL A 91 1.03 1.54 2.92
CA VAL A 91 1.66 2.82 2.55
C VAL A 91 0.71 3.99 2.78
N ARG A 92 -0.58 3.86 2.39
CA ARG A 92 -1.59 4.89 2.62
C ARG A 92 -1.80 5.16 4.11
N ASN A 93 -1.93 4.11 4.92
CA ASN A 93 -2.10 4.25 6.36
C ASN A 93 -0.88 4.93 7.01
N LEU A 94 0.34 4.59 6.57
CA LEU A 94 1.55 5.24 7.02
C LEU A 94 1.55 6.72 6.64
N PHE A 95 1.23 7.05 5.39
CA PHE A 95 1.14 8.43 4.91
C PHE A 95 0.15 9.25 5.75
N GLU A 96 -1.07 8.76 5.97
CA GLU A 96 -2.08 9.45 6.79
C GLU A 96 -1.60 9.69 8.23
N ARG A 97 -0.90 8.72 8.82
CA ARG A 97 -0.29 8.88 10.15
C ARG A 97 0.82 9.92 10.12
N THR A 98 1.66 9.92 9.09
CA THR A 98 2.73 10.91 8.91
C THR A 98 2.19 12.32 8.82
N ILE A 99 1.10 12.55 8.08
CA ILE A 99 0.46 13.88 8.01
C ILE A 99 -0.09 14.31 9.37
N ARG A 100 -0.64 13.38 10.16
CA ARG A 100 -1.08 13.68 11.53
C ARG A 100 0.09 14.05 12.43
N SER A 101 1.21 13.34 12.35
CA SER A 101 2.43 13.67 13.10
C SER A 101 2.97 15.04 12.71
N LEU A 102 3.03 15.35 11.41
CA LEU A 102 3.41 16.65 10.88
C LEU A 102 2.53 17.77 11.48
N ALA A 103 1.20 17.61 11.44
CA ALA A 103 0.26 18.57 12.00
C ALA A 103 0.50 18.81 13.51
N ASN A 104 0.76 17.74 14.27
CA ASN A 104 1.08 17.83 15.69
C ASN A 104 2.43 18.51 15.95
N ARG A 105 3.43 18.29 15.09
CA ARG A 105 4.75 18.92 15.20
C ARG A 105 4.69 20.43 14.97
N VAL A 106 3.94 20.87 13.95
CA VAL A 106 3.92 22.30 13.56
C VAL A 106 3.01 23.17 14.42
N ILE A 107 2.06 22.60 15.16
CA ILE A 107 1.06 23.36 15.93
C ILE A 107 1.67 24.31 16.98
N LEU A 108 2.84 23.97 17.51
CA LEU A 108 3.53 24.75 18.55
C LEU A 108 4.56 25.73 17.98
N ILE A 109 4.80 25.75 16.67
CA ILE A 109 5.86 26.56 16.05
C ILE A 109 5.32 27.94 15.70
N THR A 110 6.01 29.00 16.13
CA THR A 110 5.71 30.39 15.73
C THR A 110 6.99 31.11 15.31
N PRO A 111 7.02 31.78 14.13
CA PRO A 111 5.94 31.90 13.16
C PRO A 111 5.76 30.63 12.30
N ILE A 112 4.51 30.32 11.95
CA ILE A 112 4.19 29.24 11.00
C ILE A 112 4.51 29.72 9.57
N THR A 113 5.19 28.88 8.80
CA THR A 113 5.51 29.13 7.39
C THR A 113 4.97 28.03 6.50
N ARG A 114 4.72 28.33 5.22
CA ARG A 114 4.30 27.32 4.23
C ARG A 114 5.26 26.14 4.17
N GLN A 115 6.57 26.40 4.28
CA GLN A 115 7.59 25.36 4.22
C GLN A 115 7.41 24.34 5.36
N LEU A 116 7.13 24.80 6.57
CA LEU A 116 6.85 23.92 7.72
C LEU A 116 5.61 23.06 7.49
N LEU A 117 4.56 23.61 6.88
CA LEU A 117 3.30 22.91 6.66
C LEU A 117 3.38 21.79 5.60
N ILE A 118 4.41 21.81 4.75
CA ILE A 118 4.55 20.86 3.64
C ILE A 118 5.77 19.95 3.77
N THR A 119 6.72 20.24 4.66
CA THR A 119 7.93 19.43 4.82
C THR A 119 7.71 18.32 5.85
N ILE A 120 7.73 17.08 5.40
CA ILE A 120 7.76 15.87 6.23
C ILE A 120 9.19 15.61 6.68
N GLU A 121 9.37 15.52 7.99
CA GLU A 121 10.64 15.18 8.63
C GLU A 121 10.65 13.73 9.14
N SER A 122 11.84 13.24 9.47
CA SER A 122 12.03 11.86 9.92
C SER A 122 11.16 11.53 11.13
N ASP A 123 10.99 12.46 12.06
CA ASP A 123 10.21 12.28 13.28
C ASP A 123 8.71 12.16 13.02
N ASP A 124 8.22 12.64 11.87
CA ASP A 124 6.81 12.52 11.50
C ASP A 124 6.45 11.07 11.07
N ILE A 125 7.45 10.27 10.70
CA ILE A 125 7.28 8.91 10.19
C ILE A 125 7.38 7.89 11.32
N GLN A 126 6.38 7.05 11.45
CA GLN A 126 6.32 6.00 12.47
C GLN A 126 5.90 4.68 11.80
N PHE A 127 6.78 3.68 11.79
CA PHE A 127 6.48 2.35 11.27
C PHE A 127 5.66 1.53 12.25
#